data_AF-A0AA48SFU6-F1
#
_entry.id   AF-A0AA48SFU6-F1
#
_cell.length_a   1.000
_cell.length_b   1.000
_cell.length_c   1.000
_cell.angle_alpha   90.00
_cell.angle_beta   90.00
_cell.angle_gamma   90.00
#
_symmetry.space_group_name_H-M   'P 1'
#
loop_
_entity.id
_entity.type
_entity.pdbx_description
1 polymer ?
#
loop_
_entity_poly.entity_id
_entity_poly.type
_entity_poly.pdbx_seq_one_letter_code
_entity_poly.pdbx_strand_id
1 'polypeptide(L)'
;MDTTVPAYLLGLLLLWLPGARCDIQMTQSPSSLSASVGDRVTITCRASQGISNYLNWYQQEPGKAPKLLIYAASSLESGVPSRFSGSGSGTEFTLTISSLQPEDFATYYCQPFKNYLS
;
A
#
# COMPACT_ATOMS: atom_id res chain seq x y z
N MET A 1 -51.50 29.96 -28.61
CA MET A 1 -52.00 28.72 -29.25
C MET A 1 -50.78 27.89 -29.60
N ASP A 2 -50.46 27.01 -28.66
CA ASP A 2 -49.80 25.70 -28.79
C ASP A 2 -48.60 25.56 -29.75
N THR A 3 -47.41 25.63 -29.18
CA THR A 3 -46.22 24.94 -29.69
C THR A 3 -45.87 23.81 -28.73
N THR A 4 -46.64 22.72 -28.80
CA THR A 4 -46.28 21.45 -28.15
C THR A 4 -45.42 20.67 -29.14
N VAL A 5 -44.10 20.81 -29.03
CA VAL A 5 -43.14 19.94 -29.73
C VAL A 5 -43.15 18.58 -29.02
N PRO A 6 -43.27 17.45 -29.74
CA PRO A 6 -43.29 16.13 -29.13
C PRO A 6 -41.95 15.82 -28.45
N ALA A 7 -42.02 15.41 -27.18
CA ALA A 7 -40.89 15.02 -26.35
C ALA A 7 -40.27 13.71 -26.83
N TYR A 8 -39.37 13.78 -27.81
CA TYR A 8 -38.45 12.70 -28.12
C TYR A 8 -37.05 13.30 -28.33
N LEU A 9 -36.18 13.20 -27.33
CA LEU A 9 -34.71 12.98 -27.43
C LEU A 9 -33.96 13.23 -26.09
N LEU A 10 -34.45 12.73 -24.96
CA LEU A 10 -33.72 12.78 -23.68
C LEU A 10 -33.48 11.39 -23.08
N GLY A 11 -33.25 10.40 -23.94
CA GLY A 11 -33.03 9.03 -23.49
C GLY A 11 -32.05 8.31 -24.38
N LEU A 12 -30.76 8.69 -24.36
CA LEU A 12 -29.60 7.90 -24.82
C LEU A 12 -28.26 8.63 -24.53
N LEU A 13 -28.04 9.10 -23.30
CA LEU A 13 -26.72 9.65 -22.89
C LEU A 13 -26.23 9.11 -21.54
N LEU A 14 -26.47 7.83 -21.24
CA LEU A 14 -25.95 7.16 -20.03
C LEU A 14 -25.01 5.99 -20.31
N LEU A 15 -24.55 5.79 -21.56
CA LEU A 15 -23.66 4.68 -21.89
C LEU A 15 -22.16 5.04 -21.86
N TRP A 16 -21.80 6.26 -21.48
CA TRP A 16 -20.41 6.74 -21.49
C TRP A 16 -20.02 7.31 -20.12
N LEU A 17 -20.25 6.54 -19.05
CA LEU A 17 -19.36 6.64 -17.90
C LEU A 17 -18.18 5.71 -18.21
N PRO A 18 -17.03 6.20 -18.71
CA PRO A 18 -15.81 5.41 -18.63
C PRO A 18 -15.70 4.94 -17.18
N GLY A 19 -15.65 3.62 -16.99
CA GLY A 19 -15.75 3.01 -15.66
C GLY A 19 -14.85 3.73 -14.67
N ALA A 20 -15.42 4.16 -13.54
CA ALA A 20 -14.65 4.77 -12.47
C ALA A 20 -13.59 3.76 -12.01
N ARG A 21 -12.33 3.98 -12.40
CA ARG A 21 -11.21 3.20 -11.89
C ARG A 21 -10.97 3.62 -10.45
N CYS A 22 -11.10 2.66 -9.54
CA CYS A 22 -10.94 2.87 -8.11
C CYS A 22 -9.52 2.45 -7.75
N ASP A 23 -8.59 3.40 -7.66
CA ASP A 23 -7.22 3.14 -7.24
C ASP A 23 -7.20 2.62 -5.79
N ILE A 24 -6.36 1.62 -5.53
CA ILE A 24 -6.14 1.13 -4.17
C ILE A 24 -5.28 2.14 -3.42
N GLN A 25 -5.86 2.71 -2.36
CA GLN A 25 -5.18 3.64 -1.48
C GLN A 25 -4.46 2.86 -0.38
N MET A 26 -3.19 3.22 -0.13
CA MET A 26 -2.38 2.67 0.95
C MET A 26 -2.24 3.69 2.06
N THR A 27 -2.38 3.24 3.31
CA THR A 27 -2.19 4.07 4.51
C THR A 27 -1.25 3.36 5.47
N GLN A 28 -0.32 4.09 6.07
CA GLN A 28 0.67 3.54 6.99
C GLN A 28 0.60 4.21 8.36
N SER A 29 0.91 3.47 9.41
CA SER A 29 1.01 3.97 10.77
C SER A 29 2.15 3.29 11.54
N PRO A 30 2.87 4.02 12.42
CA PRO A 30 2.82 5.48 12.57
C PRO A 30 3.50 6.19 11.38
N SER A 31 3.23 7.48 11.20
CA SER A 31 3.92 8.31 10.18
C SER A 31 5.39 8.59 10.55
N SER A 32 5.69 8.64 11.85
CA SER A 32 7.03 8.69 12.41
C SER A 32 7.02 8.12 13.83
N LEU A 33 8.19 7.69 14.29
CA LEU A 33 8.40 7.00 15.56
C LEU A 33 9.81 7.31 16.05
N SER A 34 9.95 7.54 17.35
CA SER A 34 11.24 7.55 18.04
C SER A 34 11.41 6.23 18.78
N ALA A 35 12.52 5.53 18.55
CA ALA A 35 12.85 4.25 19.17
C ALA A 35 14.37 4.17 19.42
N SER A 36 14.77 3.30 20.34
CA SER A 36 16.16 3.03 20.69
C SER A 36 16.66 1.75 20.03
N VAL A 37 17.98 1.63 19.91
CA VAL A 37 18.62 0.35 19.50
C VAL A 37 18.19 -0.75 20.46
N GLY A 38 17.80 -1.89 19.91
CA GLY A 38 17.27 -3.03 20.66
C GLY A 38 15.75 -3.06 20.76
N ASP A 39 15.06 -1.94 20.53
CA ASP A 39 13.59 -1.89 20.61
C ASP A 39 12.93 -2.76 19.54
N ARG A 40 11.77 -3.29 19.86
CA ARG A 40 10.86 -3.92 18.89
C ARG A 40 10.00 -2.83 18.27
N VAL A 41 10.02 -2.73 16.95
CA VAL A 41 9.21 -1.78 16.18
C VAL A 41 8.19 -2.53 15.34
N THR A 42 6.98 -1.97 15.23
CA THR A 42 5.93 -2.47 14.32
C THR A 42 5.33 -1.32 13.53
N ILE A 43 5.31 -1.46 12.22
CA ILE A 43 4.70 -0.53 11.27
C ILE A 43 3.52 -1.25 10.63
N THR A 44 2.38 -0.60 10.55
CA THR A 44 1.19 -1.13 9.90
C THR A 44 0.99 -0.50 8.53
N CYS A 45 0.38 -1.26 7.63
CA CYS A 45 -0.05 -0.79 6.33
C CYS A 45 -1.44 -1.33 6.05
N ARG A 46 -2.35 -0.44 5.65
CA ARG A 46 -3.72 -0.76 5.31
C ARG A 46 -4.04 -0.34 3.87
N ALA A 47 -4.50 -1.30 3.08
CA ALA A 47 -5.06 -1.10 1.76
C ALA A 47 -6.57 -0.78 1.87
N SER A 48 -7.08 0.08 1.00
CA SER A 48 -8.51 0.40 0.94
C SER A 48 -9.38 -0.76 0.46
N GLN A 49 -8.78 -1.75 -0.21
CA GLN A 49 -9.42 -2.94 -0.75
C GLN A 49 -8.51 -4.17 -0.55
N GLY A 50 -9.08 -5.38 -0.63
CA GLY A 50 -8.34 -6.62 -0.40
C GLY A 50 -7.33 -6.92 -1.52
N ILE A 51 -6.04 -7.02 -1.18
CA ILE A 51 -4.95 -7.29 -2.11
C ILE A 51 -4.30 -8.67 -1.89
N SER A 52 -5.01 -9.62 -1.28
CA SER A 52 -4.46 -10.93 -0.89
C SER A 52 -3.14 -10.75 -0.10
N ASN A 53 -2.02 -11.30 -0.55
CA ASN A 53 -0.68 -11.11 -0.01
C ASN A 53 0.21 -10.27 -0.95
N TYR A 54 -0.36 -9.58 -1.95
CA TYR A 54 0.37 -8.81 -2.94
C TYR A 54 0.84 -7.47 -2.37
N LEU A 55 1.71 -7.53 -1.36
CA LEU A 55 2.32 -6.37 -0.74
C LEU A 55 3.83 -6.60 -0.56
N ASN A 56 4.59 -5.55 -0.85
CA ASN A 56 6.02 -5.48 -0.61
C ASN A 56 6.33 -4.40 0.43
N TRP A 57 7.38 -4.64 1.22
CA TRP A 57 7.96 -3.67 2.14
C TRP A 57 9.33 -3.23 1.65
N TYR A 58 9.58 -1.92 1.69
CA TYR A 58 10.85 -1.32 1.31
C TYR A 58 11.42 -0.50 2.45
N GLN A 59 12.75 -0.44 2.50
CA GLN A 59 13.52 0.46 3.34
C GLN A 59 14.22 1.49 2.48
N GLN A 60 14.16 2.76 2.86
CA GLN A 60 14.86 3.85 2.20
C GLN A 60 15.69 4.62 3.21
N GLU A 61 17.01 4.48 3.08
CA GLU A 61 17.97 5.33 3.79
C GLU A 61 18.00 6.74 3.14
N PRO A 62 18.27 7.81 3.91
CA PRO A 62 18.40 9.16 3.36
C PRO A 62 19.39 9.22 2.19
N GLY A 63 18.93 9.75 1.05
CA GLY A 63 19.75 9.90 -0.16
C GLY A 63 20.00 8.61 -0.95
N LYS A 64 19.42 7.47 -0.57
CA LYS A 64 19.54 6.20 -1.30
C LYS A 64 18.21 5.80 -1.95
N ALA A 65 18.30 4.91 -2.94
CA ALA A 65 17.13 4.29 -3.54
C ALA A 65 16.47 3.31 -2.53
N PRO A 66 15.14 3.12 -2.59
CA PRO A 66 14.46 2.11 -1.80
C PRO A 66 15.00 0.70 -2.08
N LYS A 67 15.23 -0.08 -1.03
CA LYS A 67 15.64 -1.49 -1.07
C LYS A 67 14.47 -2.37 -0.64
N LEU A 68 14.24 -3.46 -1.37
CA LEU A 68 13.22 -4.44 -1.01
C LEU A 68 13.64 -5.19 0.26
N LEU A 69 12.74 -5.27 1.25
CA LEU A 69 12.93 -6.06 2.46
C LEU A 69 12.13 -7.36 2.43
N ILE A 70 10.83 -7.23 2.14
CA ILE A 70 9.87 -8.33 2.20
C ILE A 70 8.97 -8.25 1.00
N TYR A 71 8.75 -9.37 0.33
CA TYR A 71 7.77 -9.52 -0.74
C TYR A 71 6.67 -10.50 -0.33
N ALA A 72 5.56 -10.48 -1.08
CA ALA A 72 4.42 -11.36 -0.83
C ALA A 72 3.94 -11.33 0.65
N ALA A 73 3.91 -10.14 1.24
CA ALA A 73 3.56 -9.80 2.63
C ALA A 73 4.48 -10.36 3.73
N SER A 74 5.12 -11.51 3.55
CA SER A 74 5.88 -12.20 4.62
C SER A 74 7.18 -12.88 4.16
N SER A 75 7.48 -12.92 2.87
CA SER A 75 8.70 -13.56 2.34
C SER A 75 9.87 -12.59 2.39
N LEU A 76 10.91 -12.95 3.13
CA LEU A 76 12.10 -12.12 3.31
C LEU A 76 12.97 -12.15 2.05
N GLU A 77 13.38 -10.99 1.56
CA GLU A 77 14.30 -10.87 0.42
C GLU A 77 15.70 -11.39 0.79
N SER A 78 16.44 -11.92 -0.19
CA SER A 78 17.76 -12.51 0.07
C SER A 78 18.74 -11.47 0.61
N GLY A 79 19.47 -11.84 1.67
CA GLY A 79 20.43 -10.96 2.34
C GLY A 79 19.83 -9.99 3.35
N VAL A 80 18.49 -9.94 3.51
CA VAL A 80 17.86 -9.14 4.56
C VAL A 80 17.98 -9.86 5.90
N PRO A 81 18.38 -9.17 6.99
CA PRO A 81 18.52 -9.78 8.30
C PRO A 81 17.20 -10.35 8.85
N SER A 82 17.28 -11.48 9.58
CA SER A 82 16.12 -12.18 10.15
C SER A 82 15.38 -11.41 11.26
N ARG A 83 15.89 -10.25 11.69
CA ARG A 83 15.17 -9.33 12.59
C ARG A 83 13.94 -8.70 11.93
N PHE A 84 13.90 -8.64 10.59
CA PHE A 84 12.74 -8.19 9.84
C PHE A 84 11.75 -9.33 9.64
N SER A 85 10.47 -9.04 9.82
CA SER A 85 9.37 -9.98 9.57
C SER A 85 8.13 -9.24 9.10
N GLY A 86 7.38 -9.87 8.20
CA GLY A 86 6.16 -9.33 7.65
C GLY A 86 4.98 -10.26 7.93
N SER A 87 3.79 -9.70 8.11
CA SER A 87 2.57 -10.49 8.24
C SER A 87 1.36 -9.74 7.70
N GLY A 88 0.24 -10.47 7.56
CA GLY A 88 -1.03 -9.92 7.11
C GLY A 88 -1.45 -10.41 5.73
N SER A 89 -2.71 -10.15 5.42
CA SER A 89 -3.34 -10.48 4.15
C SER A 89 -4.65 -9.68 3.99
N GLY A 90 -5.19 -9.63 2.78
CA GLY A 90 -6.40 -8.88 2.49
C GLY A 90 -6.11 -7.39 2.54
N THR A 91 -6.53 -6.70 3.60
CA THR A 91 -6.45 -5.25 3.72
C THR A 91 -5.42 -4.77 4.73
N GLU A 92 -4.95 -5.62 5.64
CA GLU A 92 -4.10 -5.21 6.77
C GLU A 92 -2.81 -6.01 6.82
N PHE A 93 -1.72 -5.28 6.99
CA PHE A 93 -0.36 -5.79 6.92
C PHE A 93 0.50 -5.15 7.99
N THR A 94 1.52 -5.87 8.43
CA THR A 94 2.51 -5.36 9.38
C THR A 94 3.93 -5.70 8.94
N LEU A 95 4.85 -4.78 9.24
CA LEU A 95 6.29 -4.98 9.25
C LEU A 95 6.74 -4.90 10.69
N THR A 96 7.46 -5.90 11.16
CA THR A 96 8.06 -5.93 12.48
C THR A 96 9.58 -6.00 12.36
N ILE A 97 10.25 -5.15 13.13
CA ILE A 97 11.68 -5.23 13.39
C ILE A 97 11.84 -5.70 14.85
N SER A 98 12.35 -6.90 15.07
CA SER A 98 12.37 -7.53 16.39
C SER A 98 13.39 -6.91 17.35
N SER A 99 14.49 -6.36 16.81
CA SER A 99 15.54 -5.70 17.57
C SER A 99 16.24 -4.68 16.67
N LEU A 100 15.82 -3.42 16.80
CA LEU A 100 16.28 -2.31 15.96
C LEU A 100 17.80 -2.11 16.04
N GLN A 101 18.46 -1.96 14.90
CA GLN A 101 19.89 -1.66 14.78
C GLN A 101 20.13 -0.25 14.22
N PRO A 102 21.35 0.33 14.37
CA PRO A 102 21.66 1.66 13.83
C PRO A 102 21.40 1.82 12.33
N GLU A 103 21.58 0.78 11.53
CA GLU A 103 21.28 0.79 10.10
C GLU A 103 19.77 0.73 9.77
N ASP A 104 18.91 0.48 10.75
CA ASP A 104 17.46 0.37 10.56
C ASP A 104 16.73 1.73 10.68
N PHE A 105 17.45 2.81 11.02
CA PHE A 105 16.89 4.15 11.07
C PHE A 105 16.71 4.72 9.66
N ALA A 106 15.54 4.44 9.07
CA ALA A 106 15.22 4.71 7.69
C ALA A 106 13.72 5.03 7.52
N THR A 107 13.32 5.46 6.33
CA THR A 107 11.90 5.53 5.95
C THR A 107 11.44 4.19 5.39
N TYR A 108 10.24 3.74 5.76
CA TYR A 108 9.69 2.44 5.36
C TYR A 108 8.41 2.63 4.55
N TYR A 109 8.30 1.91 3.43
CA TYR A 109 7.15 2.00 2.53
C TYR A 109 6.54 0.63 2.30
N CYS A 110 5.21 0.56 2.35
CA CYS A 110 4.47 -0.57 1.80
C CYS A 110 3.96 -0.24 0.40
N GLN A 111 3.98 -1.23 -0.50
CA GLN A 111 3.52 -1.06 -1.87
C GLN A 111 2.73 -2.30 -2.32
N PRO A 112 1.52 -2.13 -2.88
CA PRO A 112 0.81 -3.23 -3.52
C PRO A 112 1.46 -3.55 -4.88
N PHE A 113 1.27 -4.78 -5.39
CA PHE A 113 1.71 -5.12 -6.74
C PHE A 113 0.98 -4.29 -7.80
N LYS A 114 1.66 -4.02 -8.93
CA LYS A 114 1.11 -3.20 -10.04
C LYS A 114 -0.23 -3.68 -10.57
N ASN A 115 -0.51 -4.98 -10.56
CA ASN A 115 -1.78 -5.54 -11.04
C ASN A 115 -2.99 -5.16 -10.17
N TYR A 116 -2.75 -4.56 -8.99
CA TYR A 116 -3.78 -4.06 -8.07
C TYR A 116 -3.89 -2.52 -8.11
N LEU A 117 -3.09 -1.85 -8.94
CA LEU A 117 -3.08 -0.39 -9.11
C LEU A 117 -3.67 0.04 -10.47
N SER A 118 -4.52 -0.79 -11.09
CA SER A 118 -5.01 -0.63 -12.47
C SER A 118 -6.50 -0.31 -12.57
#